data_AF-B9J3X9-F1
#
_entry.id   AF-B9J3X9-F1
#
_cell.length_a   1.000
_cell.length_b   1.000
_cell.length_c   1.000
_cell.angle_alpha   90.00
_cell.angle_beta   90.00
_cell.angle_gamma   90.00
#
_symmetry.space_group_name_H-M   'P 1'
#
loop_
_entity.id
_entity.type
_entity.pdbx_description
1 polymer ?
#
loop_
_entity_poly.entity_id
_entity_poly.type
_entity_poly.pdbx_seq_one_letter_code
_entity_poly.pdbx_strand_id
1 'polypeptide(L)'
;MNKKLIILISILIPIVLVTVYILFTKEQAKKSIYNYISKQGITEKQLKYVDFKKDYKRGGYNLFTYVNDEKENIHYVYHYQDGKVTFSAYLNDPDYIKEKAWGGNRLTAEELSMLKHPPLK
;
A
#
# COMPACT_ATOMS: atom_id res chain seq x y z
N MET A 1 -18.08 -42.55 -0.20
CA MET A 1 -17.56 -41.37 -0.92
C MET A 1 -16.55 -41.86 -1.97
N ASN A 2 -16.73 -41.51 -3.25
CA ASN A 2 -15.86 -42.02 -4.32
C ASN A 2 -14.41 -41.56 -4.11
N LYS A 3 -13.42 -42.46 -4.20
CA LYS A 3 -11.99 -42.13 -3.97
C LYS A 3 -11.53 -40.91 -4.78
N LYS A 4 -12.03 -40.75 -6.02
CA LYS A 4 -11.79 -39.57 -6.88
C LYS A 4 -12.32 -38.26 -6.28
N LEU A 5 -13.49 -38.29 -5.63
CA LEU A 5 -14.09 -37.14 -4.96
C LEU A 5 -13.28 -36.74 -3.71
N ILE A 6 -12.79 -37.73 -2.95
CA ILE A 6 -11.94 -37.49 -1.77
C ILE A 6 -10.64 -36.77 -2.18
N ILE A 7 -9.98 -37.26 -3.25
CA ILE A 7 -8.77 -36.65 -3.79
C ILE A 7 -9.04 -35.22 -4.26
N LEU A 8 -10.12 -35.00 -5.00
CA LEU A 8 -10.50 -33.65 -5.47
C LEU A 8 -10.72 -32.67 -4.31
N ILE A 9 -11.48 -33.07 -3.30
CA ILE A 9 -11.75 -32.24 -2.12
C ILE A 9 -10.46 -31.94 -1.34
N SER A 10 -9.58 -32.93 -1.19
CA SER A 10 -8.31 -32.75 -0.48
C SER A 10 -7.37 -31.74 -1.15
N ILE A 11 -7.48 -31.54 -2.46
CA ILE A 11 -6.72 -30.53 -3.20
C ILE A 11 -7.44 -29.16 -3.17
N LEU A 12 -8.77 -29.16 -3.27
CA LEU A 12 -9.55 -27.93 -3.36
C LEU A 12 -9.55 -27.13 -2.05
N ILE A 13 -9.67 -27.81 -0.90
CA ILE A 13 -9.69 -27.17 0.42
C ILE A 13 -8.45 -26.27 0.65
N PRO A 14 -7.20 -26.75 0.53
CA PRO A 14 -6.03 -25.92 0.77
C PRO A 14 -5.94 -24.74 -0.21
N ILE A 15 -6.35 -24.91 -1.47
CA ILE A 15 -6.39 -23.81 -2.45
C ILE A 15 -7.35 -22.71 -1.99
N VAL A 16 -8.55 -23.09 -1.53
CA VAL A 16 -9.54 -22.13 -1.01
C VAL A 16 -9.00 -21.43 0.22
N LEU A 17 -8.42 -22.16 1.18
CA LEU A 17 -7.86 -21.58 2.40
C LEU A 17 -6.73 -20.58 2.11
N VAL A 18 -5.81 -20.93 1.21
CA VAL A 18 -4.72 -20.03 0.77
C VAL A 18 -5.29 -18.79 0.09
N THR A 19 -6.29 -18.95 -0.77
CA THR A 19 -6.93 -17.82 -1.46
C THR A 19 -7.62 -16.87 -0.48
N VAL A 20 -8.39 -17.42 0.47
CA VAL A 20 -9.07 -16.64 1.52
C VAL A 20 -8.04 -15.90 2.37
N TYR A 21 -6.94 -16.55 2.75
CA TYR A 21 -5.86 -15.93 3.51
C TYR A 21 -5.21 -14.74 2.76
N ILE A 22 -4.93 -14.91 1.46
CA ILE A 22 -4.36 -13.83 0.62
C ILE A 22 -5.33 -12.65 0.52
N LEU A 23 -6.62 -12.90 0.32
CA LEU A 23 -7.64 -11.84 0.24
C LEU A 23 -7.80 -11.12 1.59
N PHE A 24 -7.85 -11.87 2.68
CA PHE A 24 -7.96 -11.30 4.03
C PHE A 24 -6.78 -10.39 4.37
N THR A 25 -5.55 -10.85 4.13
CA THR A 25 -4.34 -10.06 4.40
C THR A 25 -4.26 -8.82 3.52
N LYS A 26 -4.73 -8.90 2.26
CA LYS A 26 -4.83 -7.75 1.35
C LYS A 26 -5.78 -6.67 1.89
N GLU A 27 -6.98 -7.05 2.31
CA GLU A 27 -7.97 -6.11 2.84
C GLU A 27 -7.55 -5.51 4.19
N GLN A 28 -6.94 -6.32 5.06
CA GLN A 28 -6.37 -5.83 6.32
C GLN A 28 -5.26 -4.79 6.08
N ALA A 29 -4.37 -5.05 5.12
CA ALA A 29 -3.32 -4.11 4.74
C ALA A 29 -3.90 -2.80 4.20
N LYS A 30 -4.85 -2.88 3.27
CA LYS A 30 -5.55 -1.72 2.71
C LYS A 30 -6.20 -0.90 3.82
N LYS A 31 -7.01 -1.52 4.68
CA LYS A 31 -7.66 -0.85 5.81
C LYS A 31 -6.66 -0.18 6.75
N SER A 32 -5.56 -0.85 7.07
CA SER A 32 -4.54 -0.30 7.97
C SER A 32 -3.85 0.93 7.37
N ILE A 33 -3.54 0.90 6.07
CA ILE A 33 -2.97 2.03 5.35
C ILE A 33 -3.95 3.20 5.31
N TYR A 34 -5.21 2.98 4.90
CA TYR A 34 -6.20 4.07 4.86
C TYR A 34 -6.49 4.66 6.24
N ASN A 35 -6.47 3.85 7.30
CA ASN A 35 -6.55 4.34 8.67
C ASN A 35 -5.35 5.23 9.04
N TYR A 36 -4.15 4.87 8.61
CA TYR A 36 -2.95 5.70 8.82
C TYR A 36 -3.07 7.03 8.06
N ILE A 37 -3.46 7.00 6.78
CA ILE A 37 -3.69 8.17 5.92
C ILE A 37 -4.72 9.11 6.56
N SER A 38 -5.85 8.55 7.03
CA SER A 38 -6.90 9.33 7.70
C SER A 38 -6.39 9.99 8.99
N LYS A 39 -5.56 9.30 9.77
CA LYS A 39 -4.93 9.87 10.97
C LYS A 39 -3.93 10.98 10.65
N GLN A 40 -3.34 11.01 9.46
CA GLN A 40 -2.54 12.14 8.97
C GLN A 40 -3.40 13.33 8.50
N GLY A 41 -4.73 13.24 8.60
CA GLY A 41 -5.66 14.27 8.18
C GLY A 41 -5.91 14.30 6.67
N ILE A 42 -5.50 13.27 5.93
CA ILE A 42 -5.73 13.17 4.49
C ILE A 42 -7.04 12.42 4.22
N THR A 43 -7.90 13.03 3.42
CA THR A 43 -9.14 12.40 2.94
C THR A 43 -8.91 11.62 1.64
N GLU A 44 -9.74 10.60 1.38
CA GLU A 44 -9.62 9.80 0.15
C GLU A 44 -9.74 10.64 -1.13
N LYS A 45 -10.48 11.76 -1.10
CA LYS A 45 -10.66 12.66 -2.25
C LYS A 45 -9.37 13.40 -2.65
N GLN A 46 -8.47 13.60 -1.68
CA GLN A 46 -7.16 14.24 -1.89
C GLN A 46 -6.17 13.27 -2.55
N LEU A 47 -6.38 11.95 -2.42
CA LEU A 47 -5.51 10.96 -3.03
C LEU A 47 -5.71 10.90 -4.55
N LYS A 48 -4.60 10.96 -5.28
CA LYS A 48 -4.52 10.83 -6.73
C LYS A 48 -3.51 9.77 -7.11
N TYR A 49 -3.69 9.24 -8.32
CA TYR A 49 -2.82 8.23 -8.92
C TYR A 49 -2.57 6.99 -8.04
N VAL A 50 -3.55 6.63 -7.20
CA VAL A 50 -3.41 5.53 -6.23
C VAL A 50 -3.00 4.24 -6.93
N ASP A 51 -1.95 3.59 -6.42
CA ASP A 51 -1.49 2.27 -6.82
C ASP A 51 -1.25 1.41 -5.59
N PHE A 52 -2.07 0.38 -5.42
CA PHE A 52 -1.97 -0.55 -4.29
C PHE A 52 -1.55 -1.93 -4.79
N LYS A 53 -0.39 -2.40 -4.33
CA LYS A 53 0.22 -3.64 -4.82
C LYS A 53 0.94 -4.42 -3.74
N LYS A 54 1.01 -5.74 -3.93
CA LYS A 54 1.80 -6.65 -3.11
C LYS A 54 3.28 -6.31 -3.29
N ASP A 55 4.02 -6.22 -2.19
CA ASP A 55 5.48 -6.17 -2.26
C ASP A 55 6.01 -7.61 -2.19
N TYR A 56 6.38 -8.15 -3.35
CA TYR A 56 6.90 -9.52 -3.46
C TYR A 56 8.36 -9.64 -2.99
N LYS A 57 9.09 -8.52 -2.85
CA LYS A 57 10.49 -8.53 -2.43
C LYS A 57 10.62 -8.54 -0.91
N ARG A 58 9.82 -7.70 -0.23
CA ARG A 58 9.88 -7.54 1.24
C ARG A 58 8.74 -8.23 1.98
N GLY A 59 7.72 -8.70 1.26
CA GLY A 59 6.45 -9.10 1.86
C GLY A 59 5.58 -7.88 2.15
N GLY A 60 4.37 -8.08 2.67
CA GLY A 60 3.46 -6.96 2.91
C GLY A 60 2.84 -6.35 1.64
N TYR A 61 2.38 -5.10 1.73
CA TYR A 61 1.72 -4.36 0.65
C TYR A 61 2.13 -2.89 0.65
N ASN A 62 2.23 -2.31 -0.53
CA ASN A 62 2.50 -0.89 -0.72
C ASN A 62 1.26 -0.17 -1.26
N LEU A 63 1.02 1.05 -0.80
CA LEU A 63 0.16 2.04 -1.44
C LEU A 63 1.01 3.24 -1.83
N PHE A 64 1.05 3.54 -3.13
CA PHE A 64 1.68 4.73 -3.70
C PHE A 64 0.58 5.72 -4.09
N THR A 65 0.79 7.01 -3.81
CA THR A 65 -0.20 8.04 -4.14
C THR A 65 0.42 9.42 -4.16
N TYR A 66 -0.14 10.31 -4.99
CA TYR A 66 0.02 11.75 -4.87
C TYR A 66 -1.10 12.32 -3.99
N VAL A 67 -0.80 13.30 -3.14
CA VAL A 67 -1.82 14.06 -2.38
C VAL A 67 -1.97 15.41 -3.05
N ASN A 68 -3.17 15.75 -3.49
CA ASN A 68 -3.41 16.87 -4.41
C ASN A 68 -3.10 18.28 -3.87
N ASP A 69 -2.94 18.44 -2.57
CA ASP A 69 -2.49 19.68 -1.96
C ASP A 69 -0.99 19.68 -1.64
N GLU A 70 -0.26 18.59 -1.81
CA GLU A 70 1.19 18.54 -1.67
C GLU A 70 1.89 19.11 -2.92
N LYS A 71 3.21 19.33 -2.86
CA LYS A 71 4.01 19.69 -4.05
C LYS A 71 3.86 18.61 -5.13
N GLU A 72 3.66 19.02 -6.38
CA GLU A 72 3.37 18.12 -7.52
C GLU A 72 4.46 17.08 -7.80
N ASN A 73 5.69 17.34 -7.37
CA ASN A 73 6.83 16.45 -7.51
C ASN A 73 7.05 15.53 -6.30
N ILE A 74 6.13 15.51 -5.32
CA ILE A 74 6.21 14.64 -4.15
C ILE A 74 5.10 13.60 -4.22
N HIS A 75 5.46 12.32 -4.08
CA HIS A 75 4.48 11.26 -3.84
C HIS A 75 4.78 10.53 -2.54
N TYR A 76 3.71 9.99 -1.94
CA TYR A 76 3.74 9.27 -0.68
C TYR A 76 3.70 7.76 -0.93
N VAL A 77 4.37 7.03 -0.06
CA VAL A 77 4.45 5.57 -0.05
C VAL A 77 4.14 5.08 1.36
N TYR A 78 3.12 4.22 1.44
CA TYR A 78 2.71 3.54 2.65
C TYR A 78 3.00 2.06 2.50
N HIS A 79 3.81 1.51 3.40
CA HIS A 79 4.13 0.08 3.41
C HIS A 79 3.51 -0.59 4.63
N TYR A 80 2.63 -1.55 4.40
CA TYR A 80 2.06 -2.41 5.45
C TYR A 80 2.78 -3.75 5.50
N GLN A 81 3.33 -4.07 6.66
CA GLN A 81 3.92 -5.37 6.95
C GLN A 81 3.73 -5.69 8.44
N ASP A 82 3.36 -6.94 8.75
CA ASP A 82 3.24 -7.47 10.11
C ASP A 82 2.41 -6.59 11.07
N GLY A 83 1.26 -6.11 10.57
CA GLY A 83 0.34 -5.28 11.35
C GLY A 83 0.76 -3.81 11.50
N LYS A 84 1.87 -3.40 10.90
CA LYS A 84 2.42 -2.04 11.00
C LYS A 84 2.43 -1.35 9.65
N VAL A 85 2.12 -0.05 9.65
CA VAL A 85 2.26 0.83 8.49
C VAL A 85 3.48 1.71 8.70
N THR A 86 4.37 1.75 7.71
CA THR A 86 5.46 2.72 7.64
C THR A 86 5.22 3.70 6.50
N PHE A 87 5.67 4.93 6.69
CA PHE A 87 5.51 6.03 5.75
C PHE A 87 6.84 6.42 5.14
N SER A 88 6.83 6.83 3.88
CA SER A 88 7.92 7.52 3.20
C SER A 88 7.35 8.43 2.14
N ALA A 89 8.11 9.46 1.75
CA ALA A 89 7.79 10.32 0.63
C ALA A 89 9.02 10.50 -0.25
N TYR A 90 8.78 10.75 -1.53
CA TYR A 90 9.81 10.75 -2.56
C TYR A 90 9.60 11.91 -3.52
N LEU A 91 10.70 12.57 -3.89
CA LEU A 91 10.77 13.50 -5.00
C LEU A 91 10.88 12.73 -6.31
N ASN A 92 9.96 12.98 -7.23
CA ASN A 92 9.95 12.38 -8.56
C ASN A 92 9.39 13.38 -9.58
N ASP A 93 9.63 13.11 -10.86
CA ASP A 93 9.02 13.90 -11.93
C ASP A 93 7.47 13.83 -11.83
N PRO A 94 6.75 14.97 -11.86
CA PRO A 94 5.29 14.97 -11.82
C PRO A 94 4.64 14.10 -12.89
N ASP A 95 5.22 14.03 -14.09
CA ASP A 95 4.65 13.22 -15.17
C ASP A 95 4.85 11.71 -14.89
N TYR A 96 5.98 11.32 -14.31
CA TYR A 96 6.16 9.95 -13.81
C TYR A 96 5.19 9.61 -12.69
N ILE A 97 4.86 10.55 -11.80
CA ILE A 97 3.84 10.35 -10.76
C ILE A 97 2.46 10.10 -11.37
N LYS A 98 2.06 10.90 -12.38
CA LYS A 98 0.78 10.75 -13.08
C LYS A 98 0.66 9.40 -13.78
N GLU A 99 1.75 8.95 -14.38
CA GLU A 99 1.86 7.66 -15.07
C GLU A 99 2.06 6.46 -14.11
N LYS A 100 2.17 6.72 -12.79
CA LYS A 100 2.44 5.70 -11.77
C LYS A 100 3.81 5.01 -11.95
N ALA A 101 4.76 5.69 -12.57
CA ALA A 101 6.16 5.30 -12.64
C ALA A 101 6.86 5.69 -11.32
N TRP A 102 6.63 4.87 -10.29
CA TRP A 102 7.14 5.12 -8.94
C TRP A 102 8.66 4.95 -8.83
N GLY A 103 9.29 5.79 -8.01
CA GLY A 103 10.74 5.82 -7.84
C GLY A 103 11.20 7.14 -7.22
N GLY A 104 12.29 7.70 -7.74
CA GLY A 104 12.78 9.00 -7.31
C GLY A 104 13.60 8.97 -6.02
N ASN A 105 13.87 10.17 -5.49
CA ASN A 105 14.74 10.37 -4.34
C ASN A 105 13.91 10.41 -3.06
N ARG A 106 14.21 9.52 -2.12
CA ARG A 106 13.53 9.51 -0.82
C ARG A 106 13.85 10.81 -0.08
N LEU A 107 12.81 11.44 0.48
CA LEU A 107 12.98 12.60 1.34
C LEU A 107 13.72 12.23 2.64
N THR A 108 14.57 13.15 3.08
CA THR A 108 15.26 13.11 4.38
C THR A 108 14.28 13.37 5.52
N ALA A 109 14.69 13.08 6.76
CA ALA A 109 13.86 13.34 7.94
C ALA A 109 13.48 14.82 8.10
N GLU A 110 14.39 15.73 7.75
CA GLU A 110 14.16 17.17 7.76
C GLU A 110 13.10 17.56 6.73
N GLU A 111 13.25 17.11 5.48
CA GLU A 111 12.27 17.38 4.41
C GLU A 111 10.90 16.76 4.71
N LEU A 112 10.85 15.56 5.32
CA LEU A 112 9.61 14.91 5.75
C LEU A 112 8.84 15.74 6.79
N SER A 113 9.56 16.48 7.65
CA SER A 113 8.93 17.34 8.65
C SER A 113 8.28 18.60 8.06
N MET A 114 8.66 18.96 6.83
CA MET A 114 8.16 20.10 6.08
C MET A 114 6.97 19.76 5.16
N LEU A 115 6.58 18.48 5.09
CA LEU A 115 5.40 18.05 4.33
C LEU A 115 4.12 18.66 4.92
N LYS A 116 3.12 18.88 4.08
CA LYS A 116 1.80 19.30 4.57
C LYS A 116 1.15 18.25 5.46
N HIS A 117 1.41 16.98 5.15
CA HIS A 117 0.95 15.84 5.92
C HIS A 117 2.16 15.00 6.37
N PRO A 118 2.83 15.39 7.48
CA PRO A 118 4.02 14.69 7.97
C PRO A 118 3.68 13.28 8.48
N PRO A 119 4.67 12.38 8.62
CA PRO A 119 4.47 11.07 9.22
C PRO A 119 3.88 11.16 10.63
N LEU A 120 3.08 10.16 11.00
CA LEU A 120 2.62 9.99 12.38
C LEU A 120 3.81 9.60 13.26
N LYS A 121 3.83 10.14 14.48
CA LYS A 121 4.82 9.79 15.52
C LYS A 121 4.54 8.43 16.14
#